data_AF-A0A914EZE0-F1
#
_entry.id   AF-A0A914EZE0-F1
#
_cell.length_a   1.000
_cell.length_b   1.000
_cell.length_c   1.000
_cell.angle_alpha   90.00
_cell.angle_beta   90.00
_cell.angle_gamma   90.00
#
_symmetry.space_group_name_H-M   'P 1'
#
loop_
_entity.id
_entity.type
_entity.pdbx_description
1 polymer ?
#
loop_
_entity_poly.entity_id
_entity_poly.type
_entity_poly.pdbx_seq_one_letter_code
_entity_poly.pdbx_strand_id
1 'polypeptide(L)'
;MSIKPINVTVSDANSVFSKFRQMETSEIEQKKDDVYDKGYVPKKFTKNSAEYGTPKPGTLTEMRAKKASKHIAREMAQLCEIIHQYGKKDALLNKTTITFKELFNVYTYISDKVVGILLRARKHNMVAFEGEMLFQKRDDAVIITVLLTPGEIKAAYANIET
;
A
#
# COMPACT_ATOMS: atom_id res chain seq x y z
N MET A 1 60.19 -12.96 -12.10
CA MET A 1 59.02 -12.43 -11.37
C MET A 1 58.54 -13.53 -10.43
N SER A 2 58.76 -13.36 -9.12
CA SER A 2 58.40 -14.37 -8.12
C SER A 2 56.92 -14.22 -7.74
N ILE A 3 56.11 -15.23 -8.01
CA ILE A 3 54.69 -15.26 -7.64
C ILE A 3 54.62 -15.56 -6.15
N LYS A 4 54.26 -14.56 -5.34
CA LYS A 4 54.06 -14.75 -3.90
C LYS A 4 52.82 -15.63 -3.70
N PRO A 5 52.90 -16.71 -2.90
CA PRO A 5 51.73 -17.49 -2.55
C PRO A 5 50.76 -16.62 -1.75
N ILE A 6 49.50 -16.61 -2.16
CA ILE A 6 48.41 -15.98 -1.41
C ILE A 6 48.19 -16.83 -0.16
N ASN A 7 48.69 -16.34 0.98
CA ASN A 7 48.55 -17.01 2.26
C ASN A 7 47.15 -16.73 2.82
N VAL A 8 46.16 -17.54 2.44
CA VAL A 8 44.82 -17.50 3.05
C VAL A 8 44.95 -18.01 4.47
N THR A 9 44.72 -17.14 5.44
CA THR A 9 44.82 -17.52 6.86
C THR A 9 43.69 -18.48 7.21
N VAL A 10 43.95 -19.48 8.06
CA VAL A 10 42.97 -20.50 8.48
C VAL A 10 41.68 -19.88 9.07
N SER A 11 41.78 -18.65 9.62
CA SER A 11 40.65 -17.82 10.04
C SER A 11 39.69 -17.44 8.92
N ASP A 12 40.20 -17.17 7.71
CA ASP A 12 39.37 -16.82 6.55
C ASP A 12 38.61 -18.03 6.02
N ALA A 13 39.24 -19.20 5.98
CA ALA A 13 38.60 -20.45 5.56
C ALA A 13 37.47 -20.88 6.53
N ASN A 14 37.69 -20.74 7.84
CA ASN A 14 36.67 -21.00 8.87
C ASN A 14 35.50 -20.00 8.81
N SER A 15 35.77 -18.73 8.51
CA SER A 15 34.75 -17.70 8.30
C SER A 15 33.88 -18.00 7.07
N VAL A 16 34.49 -18.40 5.96
CA VAL A 16 33.78 -18.78 4.74
C VAL A 16 32.94 -20.04 4.96
N PHE A 17 33.48 -21.06 5.61
CA PHE A 17 32.77 -22.30 5.89
C PHE A 17 31.59 -22.11 6.87
N SER A 18 31.75 -21.24 7.88
CA SER A 18 30.64 -20.90 8.78
C SER A 18 29.51 -20.14 8.05
N LYS A 19 29.84 -19.26 7.10
CA LYS A 19 28.84 -18.64 6.22
C LYS A 19 28.13 -19.66 5.34
N PHE A 20 28.85 -20.62 4.74
CA PHE A 20 28.22 -21.67 3.93
C PHE A 20 27.23 -22.50 4.75
N ARG A 21 27.60 -22.92 5.97
CA ARG A 21 26.68 -23.61 6.87
C ARG A 21 25.45 -22.77 7.22
N GLN A 22 25.62 -21.47 7.49
CA GLN A 22 24.50 -20.56 7.73
C GLN A 22 23.57 -20.46 6.52
N MET A 23 24.13 -20.32 5.31
CA MET A 23 23.36 -20.32 4.07
C MET A 23 22.57 -21.61 3.91
N GLU A 24 23.19 -22.78 4.04
CA GLU A 24 22.49 -24.08 3.99
C GLU A 24 21.34 -24.16 5.00
N THR A 25 21.56 -23.75 6.25
CA THR A 25 20.50 -23.77 7.27
C THR A 25 19.32 -22.86 6.91
N SER A 26 19.60 -21.66 6.39
CA SER A 26 18.56 -20.71 6.00
C SER A 26 17.79 -21.14 4.75
N GLU A 27 18.46 -21.76 3.78
CA GLU A 27 17.81 -22.34 2.60
C GLU A 27 16.88 -23.50 2.99
N ILE A 28 17.33 -24.39 3.88
CA ILE A 28 16.50 -25.48 4.41
C ILE A 28 15.27 -24.91 5.13
N GLU A 29 15.42 -23.83 5.91
CA GLU A 29 14.29 -23.19 6.57
C GLU A 29 13.31 -22.54 5.58
N GLN A 30 13.79 -21.83 4.55
CA GLN A 30 12.94 -21.24 3.52
C GLN A 30 12.18 -22.29 2.71
N LYS A 31 12.83 -23.42 2.40
CA LYS A 31 12.24 -24.53 1.64
C LYS A 31 11.06 -25.17 2.37
N LYS A 32 11.00 -25.15 3.70
CA LYS A 32 9.85 -25.66 4.47
C LYS A 32 8.54 -24.95 4.14
N ASP A 33 8.62 -23.71 3.69
CA ASP A 33 7.45 -22.90 3.33
C ASP A 33 7.18 -22.86 1.81
N ASP A 34 7.95 -23.60 1.00
CA ASP A 34 7.75 -23.71 -0.45
C ASP A 34 6.55 -24.62 -0.76
N VAL A 35 5.51 -24.03 -1.33
CA VAL A 35 4.25 -24.71 -1.68
C VAL A 35 4.45 -25.70 -2.84
N TYR A 36 5.54 -25.59 -3.59
CA TYR A 36 5.86 -26.49 -4.70
C TYR A 36 6.76 -27.67 -4.31
N ASP A 37 7.21 -27.75 -3.05
CA ASP A 37 7.96 -28.90 -2.57
C ASP A 37 7.06 -30.11 -2.33
N LYS A 38 7.54 -31.32 -2.68
CA LYS A 38 6.77 -32.57 -2.53
C LYS A 38 6.42 -32.89 -1.08
N GLY A 39 7.23 -32.42 -0.12
CA GLY A 39 7.02 -32.60 1.31
C GLY A 39 6.22 -31.47 1.97
N TYR A 40 5.68 -30.52 1.20
CA TYR A 40 4.96 -29.38 1.75
C TYR A 40 3.66 -29.79 2.44
N VAL A 41 3.47 -29.32 3.67
CA VAL A 41 2.23 -29.50 4.43
C VAL A 41 1.56 -28.14 4.62
N PRO A 42 0.36 -27.91 4.04
CA PRO A 42 -0.34 -26.64 4.20
C PRO A 42 -0.65 -26.32 5.66
N LYS A 43 -0.26 -25.13 6.11
CA LYS A 43 -0.60 -24.63 7.45
C LYS A 43 -2.11 -24.30 7.49
N LYS A 44 -2.84 -24.94 8.40
CA LYS A 44 -4.27 -24.69 8.61
C LYS A 44 -4.44 -23.66 9.73
N PHE A 45 -4.79 -22.45 9.35
CA PHE A 45 -5.12 -21.37 10.28
C PHE A 45 -6.62 -21.37 10.57
N THR A 46 -7.00 -21.10 11.81
CA THR A 46 -8.41 -20.85 12.16
C THR A 46 -8.78 -19.42 11.78
N LYS A 47 -10.05 -19.16 11.41
CA LYS A 47 -10.51 -17.82 11.00
C LYS A 47 -10.26 -16.72 12.05
N ASN A 48 -10.16 -17.11 13.33
CA ASN A 48 -9.96 -16.20 14.45
C ASN A 48 -8.48 -16.05 14.84
N SER A 49 -7.55 -16.74 14.17
CA SER A 49 -6.11 -16.59 14.44
C SER A 49 -5.58 -15.31 13.79
N ALA A 50 -4.68 -14.61 14.49
CA ALA A 50 -4.04 -13.38 13.99
C ALA A 50 -3.22 -13.61 12.71
N GLU A 51 -2.77 -14.84 12.49
CA GLU A 51 -1.99 -15.27 11.32
C GLU A 51 -2.89 -15.60 10.10
N TYR A 52 -4.22 -15.66 10.27
CA TYR A 52 -5.13 -15.94 9.18
C TYR A 52 -5.25 -14.73 8.24
N GLY A 53 -4.88 -14.93 6.97
CA GLY A 53 -4.99 -13.90 5.94
C GLY A 53 -3.95 -12.77 6.05
N THR A 54 -2.95 -12.92 6.91
CA THR A 54 -1.88 -11.95 7.11
C THR A 54 -0.53 -12.49 6.60
N PRO A 55 0.30 -11.66 5.94
CA PRO A 55 1.67 -12.05 5.62
C PRO A 55 2.47 -12.31 6.88
N LYS A 56 3.41 -13.27 6.82
CA LYS A 56 4.32 -13.53 7.94
C LYS A 56 5.12 -12.28 8.30
N PRO A 57 5.28 -11.97 9.60
CA PRO A 57 6.10 -10.85 10.06
C PRO A 57 7.54 -10.95 9.54
N GLY A 58 8.13 -9.82 9.15
CA GLY A 58 9.51 -9.71 8.66
C GLY A 58 9.71 -10.15 7.21
N THR A 59 8.66 -10.62 6.52
CA THR A 59 8.78 -11.04 5.11
C THR A 59 8.72 -9.88 4.13
N LEU A 60 9.27 -10.09 2.93
CA LEU A 60 9.12 -9.14 1.81
C LEU A 60 7.65 -8.86 1.47
N THR A 61 6.78 -9.85 1.65
CA THR A 61 5.33 -9.72 1.40
C THR A 61 4.69 -8.76 2.39
N GLU A 62 5.05 -8.83 3.67
CA GLU A 62 4.58 -7.87 4.69
C GLU A 62 5.03 -6.44 4.35
N MET A 63 6.32 -6.28 4.00
CA MET A 63 6.85 -4.96 3.62
C MET A 63 6.15 -4.38 2.39
N ARG A 64 5.87 -5.21 1.37
CA ARG A 64 5.10 -4.80 0.19
C ARG A 64 3.67 -4.42 0.55
N ALA A 65 3.01 -5.18 1.42
CA ALA A 65 1.65 -4.89 1.87
C ALA A 65 1.57 -3.56 2.64
N LYS A 66 2.52 -3.29 3.54
CA LYS A 66 2.63 -2.01 4.25
C LYS A 66 2.89 -0.85 3.28
N LYS A 67 3.84 -1.01 2.35
CA LYS A 67 4.15 -0.02 1.33
C LYS A 67 2.95 0.29 0.43
N ALA A 68 2.22 -0.72 -0.02
CA ALA A 68 1.02 -0.57 -0.83
C ALA A 68 -0.09 0.14 -0.04
N SER A 69 -0.31 -0.23 1.21
CA SER A 69 -1.31 0.42 2.08
C SER A 69 -0.99 1.92 2.27
N LYS A 70 0.27 2.24 2.54
CA LYS A 70 0.76 3.63 2.65
C LYS A 70 0.58 4.41 1.35
N HIS A 71 0.90 3.79 0.21
CA HIS A 71 0.71 4.40 -1.11
C HIS A 71 -0.75 4.78 -1.37
N ILE A 72 -1.66 3.85 -1.13
CA ILE A 72 -3.10 4.07 -1.32
C ILE A 72 -3.64 5.15 -0.38
N ALA A 73 -3.16 5.18 0.86
CA ALA A 73 -3.55 6.20 1.82
C ALA A 73 -3.12 7.61 1.38
N ARG A 74 -1.93 7.75 0.78
CA ARG A 74 -1.51 9.01 0.14
C ARG A 74 -2.39 9.38 -1.04
N GLU A 75 -2.72 8.44 -1.93
CA GLU A 75 -3.61 8.71 -3.08
C GLU A 75 -4.99 9.22 -2.64
N MET A 76 -5.57 8.67 -1.57
CA MET A 76 -6.85 9.14 -1.02
C MET A 76 -6.77 10.56 -0.46
N ALA A 77 -5.67 10.88 0.21
CA ALA A 77 -5.52 12.19 0.83
C ALA A 77 -5.22 13.27 -0.22
N GLN A 78 -4.41 12.95 -1.25
CA GLN A 78 -4.22 13.79 -2.44
C GLN A 78 -5.55 14.06 -3.16
N LEU A 79 -6.42 13.04 -3.26
CA LEU A 79 -7.77 13.22 -3.81
C LEU A 79 -8.57 14.28 -3.07
N CYS A 80 -8.57 14.22 -1.73
CA CYS A 80 -9.28 15.22 -0.94
C CYS A 80 -8.68 16.62 -1.12
N GLU A 81 -7.36 16.73 -1.25
CA GLU A 81 -6.68 18.00 -1.53
C GLU A 81 -7.07 18.58 -2.90
N ILE A 82 -7.08 17.76 -3.95
CA ILE A 82 -7.51 18.18 -5.29
C ILE A 82 -8.96 18.66 -5.25
N ILE A 83 -9.86 17.94 -4.56
CA ILE A 83 -11.25 18.39 -4.41
C ILE A 83 -11.32 19.73 -3.65
N HIS A 84 -10.48 19.93 -2.62
CA HIS A 84 -10.42 21.21 -1.92
C HIS A 84 -9.90 22.37 -2.79
N GLN A 85 -9.01 22.09 -3.74
CA GLN A 85 -8.43 23.10 -4.63
C GLN A 85 -9.39 23.48 -5.78
N TYR A 86 -10.03 22.51 -6.42
CA TYR A 86 -10.86 22.71 -7.61
C TYR A 86 -12.37 22.75 -7.32
N GLY A 87 -12.78 22.30 -6.13
CA GLY A 87 -14.18 22.27 -5.73
C GLY A 87 -14.71 23.61 -5.25
N LYS A 88 -16.03 23.67 -5.08
CA LYS A 88 -16.77 24.80 -4.55
C LYS A 88 -17.00 24.60 -3.06
N LYS A 89 -16.69 25.62 -2.26
CA LYS A 89 -17.03 25.62 -0.84
C LYS A 89 -18.52 25.88 -0.69
N ASP A 90 -19.20 24.97 -0.01
CA ASP A 90 -20.58 25.16 0.42
C ASP A 90 -20.59 26.11 1.63
N ALA A 91 -21.23 27.26 1.46
CA ALA A 91 -21.31 28.31 2.47
C ALA A 91 -22.15 27.90 3.70
N LEU A 92 -23.03 26.91 3.58
CA LEU A 92 -23.92 26.49 4.66
C LEU A 92 -23.30 25.38 5.52
N LEU A 93 -22.58 24.46 4.87
CA LEU A 93 -22.04 23.26 5.51
C LEU A 93 -20.53 23.35 5.81
N ASN A 94 -19.84 24.40 5.33
CA ASN A 94 -18.37 24.54 5.37
C ASN A 94 -17.64 23.32 4.76
N LYS A 95 -18.28 22.61 3.83
CA LYS A 95 -17.72 21.45 3.13
C LYS A 95 -17.38 21.83 1.70
N THR A 96 -16.37 21.19 1.15
CA THR A 96 -16.03 21.37 -0.26
C THR A 96 -16.69 20.30 -1.10
N THR A 97 -17.34 20.72 -2.19
CA THR A 97 -18.07 19.86 -3.11
C THR A 97 -17.54 20.04 -4.53
N ILE A 98 -17.57 18.98 -5.34
CA ILE A 98 -17.19 19.03 -6.76
C ILE A 98 -18.09 18.09 -7.55
N THR A 99 -18.37 18.39 -8.82
CA THR A 99 -19.08 17.43 -9.68
C THR A 99 -18.14 16.33 -10.17
N PHE A 100 -18.67 15.14 -10.41
CA PHE A 100 -17.87 14.03 -10.94
C PHE A 100 -17.20 14.38 -12.27
N LYS A 101 -17.90 15.09 -13.16
CA LYS A 101 -17.34 15.55 -14.44
C LYS A 101 -16.10 16.44 -14.26
N GLU A 102 -16.19 17.45 -13.39
CA GLU A 102 -15.08 18.36 -13.11
C GLU A 102 -13.89 17.60 -12.52
N LEU A 103 -14.15 16.76 -11.51
CA LEU A 103 -13.12 15.95 -10.88
C LEU A 103 -12.45 15.00 -11.87
N PHE A 104 -13.24 14.31 -12.71
CA PHE A 104 -12.74 13.39 -13.71
C PHE A 104 -11.85 14.09 -14.73
N ASN A 105 -12.26 15.27 -15.22
CA ASN A 105 -11.46 16.06 -16.17
C ASN A 105 -10.14 16.56 -15.60
N VAL A 106 -10.07 16.87 -14.30
CA VAL A 106 -8.80 17.19 -13.64
C VAL A 106 -7.95 15.92 -13.54
N TYR A 107 -8.56 14.80 -13.16
CA TYR A 107 -7.86 13.54 -12.97
C TYR A 107 -7.40 12.86 -14.25
N THR A 108 -7.99 13.13 -15.41
CA THR A 108 -7.53 12.55 -16.69
C THR A 108 -6.06 12.85 -16.99
N TYR A 109 -5.53 13.95 -16.48
CA TYR A 109 -4.12 14.33 -16.64
C TYR A 109 -3.23 13.85 -15.48
N ILE A 110 -3.82 13.39 -14.38
CA ILE A 110 -3.11 13.01 -13.15
C ILE A 110 -3.03 11.48 -13.02
N SER A 111 -4.17 10.79 -13.12
CA SER A 111 -4.29 9.35 -12.88
C SER A 111 -5.62 8.81 -13.38
N ASP A 112 -5.59 7.64 -14.02
CA ASP A 112 -6.74 6.87 -14.49
C ASP A 112 -7.51 6.13 -13.36
N LYS A 113 -7.00 6.19 -12.13
CA LYS A 113 -7.51 5.43 -10.97
C LYS A 113 -8.56 6.16 -10.12
N VAL A 114 -9.08 7.31 -10.57
CA VAL A 114 -9.91 8.21 -9.74
C VAL A 114 -11.11 7.51 -9.09
N VAL A 115 -11.83 6.66 -9.82
CA VAL A 115 -13.02 5.95 -9.32
C VAL A 115 -12.64 4.95 -8.22
N GLY A 116 -11.55 4.21 -8.40
CA GLY A 116 -11.05 3.27 -7.39
C GLY A 116 -10.61 3.97 -6.10
N ILE A 117 -9.94 5.13 -6.24
CA ILE A 117 -9.50 5.94 -5.10
C ILE A 117 -10.72 6.54 -4.39
N LEU A 118 -11.72 7.05 -5.12
CA LEU A 118 -12.98 7.56 -4.57
C LEU A 118 -13.72 6.51 -3.73
N LEU A 119 -13.85 5.29 -4.23
CA LEU A 119 -14.49 4.20 -3.50
C LEU A 119 -13.75 3.87 -2.21
N ARG A 120 -12.42 3.92 -2.25
CA ARG A 120 -11.61 3.67 -1.05
C ARG A 120 -11.71 4.83 -0.06
N ALA A 121 -11.64 6.07 -0.51
CA ALA A 121 -11.84 7.26 0.31
C ALA A 121 -13.23 7.25 0.97
N ARG A 122 -14.27 6.77 0.27
CA ARG A 122 -15.61 6.56 0.83
C ARG A 122 -15.62 5.53 1.95
N LYS A 123 -14.92 4.40 1.79
CA LYS A 123 -14.78 3.37 2.84
C LYS A 123 -14.14 3.92 4.12
N HIS A 124 -13.27 4.94 4.00
CA HIS A 124 -12.63 5.63 5.11
C HIS A 124 -13.39 6.89 5.57
N ASN A 125 -14.63 7.11 5.12
CA ASN A 125 -15.46 8.27 5.46
C ASN A 125 -14.80 9.63 5.13
N MET A 126 -13.92 9.69 4.12
CA MET A 126 -13.27 10.93 3.69
C MET A 126 -14.15 11.73 2.72
N VAL A 127 -14.94 11.01 1.92
CA VAL A 127 -15.82 11.57 0.88
C VAL A 127 -17.18 10.89 0.89
N ALA A 128 -18.21 11.62 0.46
CA ALA A 128 -19.56 11.13 0.26
C ALA A 128 -20.05 11.51 -1.15
N PHE A 129 -20.71 10.57 -1.81
CA PHE A 129 -21.38 10.76 -3.09
C PHE A 129 -22.47 9.70 -3.27
N GLU A 130 -23.44 9.99 -4.12
CA GLU A 130 -24.56 9.08 -4.42
C GLU A 130 -24.17 8.01 -5.44
N GLY A 131 -24.66 6.78 -5.24
CA GLY A 131 -24.45 5.65 -6.15
C GLY A 131 -23.31 4.71 -5.75
N GLU A 132 -23.32 3.48 -6.27
CA GLU A 132 -22.29 2.48 -5.96
C GLU A 132 -20.99 2.73 -6.72
N MET A 133 -21.09 3.16 -7.98
CA MET A 133 -19.97 3.40 -8.89
C MET A 133 -20.35 4.52 -9.87
N LEU A 134 -19.37 5.34 -10.26
CA LEU A 134 -19.55 6.49 -11.14
C LEU A 134 -18.96 6.22 -12.52
N PHE A 135 -19.71 6.54 -13.56
CA PHE A 135 -19.35 6.34 -14.96
C PHE A 135 -19.42 7.67 -15.72
N GLN A 136 -18.40 7.93 -16.54
CA GLN A 136 -18.32 9.13 -17.36
C GLN A 136 -19.55 9.23 -18.29
N LYS A 137 -20.00 10.45 -18.57
CA LYS A 137 -21.17 10.81 -19.40
C LYS A 137 -22.53 10.42 -18.81
N ARG A 138 -22.59 9.47 -17.88
CA ARG A 138 -23.81 9.06 -17.20
C ARG A 138 -23.97 9.77 -15.86
N ASP A 139 -22.92 9.73 -15.04
CA ASP A 139 -22.94 10.18 -13.65
C ASP A 139 -22.20 11.52 -13.49
N ASP A 140 -22.03 12.27 -14.58
CA ASP A 140 -21.28 13.53 -14.66
C ASP A 140 -21.76 14.60 -13.67
N ALA A 141 -23.06 14.61 -13.38
CA ALA A 141 -23.71 15.58 -12.49
C ALA A 141 -23.66 15.18 -11.00
N VAL A 142 -23.15 13.99 -10.66
CA VAL A 142 -23.09 13.53 -9.27
C VAL A 142 -22.15 14.42 -8.47
N ILE A 143 -22.64 14.89 -7.33
CA ILE A 143 -21.89 15.75 -6.42
C ILE A 143 -21.08 14.89 -5.45
N ILE A 144 -19.77 15.14 -5.42
CA ILE A 144 -18.84 14.52 -4.48
C ILE A 144 -18.53 15.55 -3.41
N THR A 145 -18.82 15.20 -2.16
CA THR A 145 -18.60 16.05 -0.98
C THR A 145 -17.43 15.50 -0.18
N VAL A 146 -16.43 16.33 0.12
CA VAL A 146 -15.38 15.98 1.07
C VAL A 146 -15.90 16.22 2.49
N LEU A 147 -15.78 15.22 3.34
CA LEU A 147 -16.25 15.27 4.72
C LEU A 147 -15.19 15.83 5.68
N LEU A 148 -13.91 15.72 5.31
CA LEU A 148 -12.78 16.16 6.13
C LEU A 148 -12.38 17.61 5.83
N THR A 149 -12.04 18.33 6.89
CA THR A 149 -11.43 19.65 6.79
C THR A 149 -9.97 19.55 6.30
N PRO A 150 -9.41 20.60 5.70
CA PRO A 150 -8.00 20.61 5.27
C PRO A 150 -7.00 20.29 6.39
N GLY A 151 -7.32 20.66 7.63
CA GLY A 151 -6.48 20.34 8.80
C GLY A 151 -6.48 18.85 9.13
N GLU A 152 -7.65 18.22 9.10
CA GLU A 152 -7.80 16.78 9.35
C GLU A 152 -7.16 15.93 8.25
N ILE A 153 -7.20 16.38 7.00
CA ILE A 153 -6.52 15.70 5.87
C ILE A 153 -5.00 15.72 6.09
N LYS A 154 -4.43 16.84 6.54
CA LYS A 154 -3.00 16.93 6.87
C LYS A 154 -2.63 16.06 8.07
N ALA A 155 -3.47 16.01 9.09
CA ALA A 155 -3.27 15.13 10.24
C ALA A 155 -3.33 13.64 9.82
N ALA A 156 -4.28 13.28 8.96
CA ALA A 156 -4.36 11.93 8.39
C ALA A 156 -3.09 11.57 7.60
N TYR A 157 -2.55 12.51 6.81
CA TYR A 157 -1.25 12.37 6.12
C TYR A 157 -0.10 12.10 7.09
N ALA A 158 0.01 12.86 8.18
CA ALA A 158 1.09 12.72 9.15
C ALA A 158 1.08 11.32 9.81
N ASN A 159 -0.10 10.80 10.12
CA ASN A 159 -0.26 9.45 10.69
C ASN A 159 0.05 8.31 9.71
N ILE A 160 0.10 8.60 8.40
CA ILE A 160 0.46 7.64 7.36
C ILE A 160 1.99 7.61 7.16
N GLU A 161 2.70 8.69 7.53
CA GLU A 161 4.15 8.81 7.36
C GLU A 161 4.97 8.19 8.49
N THR A 162 4.44 8.18 9.71
CA THR A 162 4.92 7.38 10.84
C THR A 162 4.77 5.88 10.60
#